data_AF-A0A4S2EF02-F1
#
_entry.id   AF-A0A4S2EF02-F1
#
_cell.length_a   1.000
_cell.length_b   1.000
_cell.length_c   1.000
_cell.angle_alpha   90.00
_cell.angle_beta   90.00
_cell.angle_gamma   90.00
#
_symmetry.space_group_name_H-M   'P 1'
#
loop_
_entity.id
_entity.type
_entity.pdbx_description
1 polymer ?
#
loop_
_entity_poly.entity_id
_entity_poly.type
_entity_poly.pdbx_seq_one_letter_code
_entity_poly.pdbx_strand_id
1 'polypeptide(L)'
;MYRIANIVLFVLAILVVTGCSCSKILCERNIQDEILYVGKLVKQSQKESHYIEEDAKRLFINSATVYPDTLYYQQYTSLQSYFYGETGFDLYCMWYARFNANNGKHYRSERKTLNKIFYCVNDMLRCIAGGGTGFTHETYRIPAYTEYYIYKYQNMEANKQLQDNDISQTISNLWQIIATYNNEDMPFEILAYKMKYIYENVEYIKSLLTTEKYNCCLQEYMYRLINENVSEQEQLSL
;
A
#
# COMPACT_ATOMS: atom_id res chain seq x y z
N MET A 1 -9.17 -29.56 -7.65
CA MET A 1 -9.01 -29.45 -9.12
C MET A 1 -9.22 -28.01 -9.63
N TYR A 2 -10.17 -27.23 -9.12
CA TYR A 2 -10.41 -25.84 -9.57
C TYR A 2 -9.27 -24.83 -9.31
N ARG A 3 -8.56 -24.92 -8.17
CA ARG A 3 -7.38 -24.06 -7.89
C ARG A 3 -6.23 -24.22 -8.91
N ILE A 4 -6.05 -25.41 -9.50
CA ILE A 4 -4.97 -25.66 -10.47
C ILE A 4 -5.32 -25.05 -11.84
N ALA A 5 -6.58 -25.13 -12.24
CA ALA A 5 -7.05 -24.50 -13.49
C ALA A 5 -6.90 -22.97 -13.47
N ASN A 6 -7.18 -22.33 -12.32
CA ASN A 6 -6.95 -20.89 -12.14
C ASN A 6 -5.47 -20.50 -12.25
N ILE A 7 -4.56 -21.28 -11.64
CA ILE A 7 -3.11 -21.03 -11.76
C ILE A 7 -2.64 -21.18 -13.22
N VAL A 8 -3.17 -22.16 -13.96
CA VAL A 8 -2.82 -22.36 -15.38
C VAL A 8 -3.33 -21.20 -16.25
N LEU A 9 -4.56 -20.73 -16.05
CA LEU A 9 -5.11 -19.55 -16.71
C LEU A 9 -4.31 -18.28 -16.40
N PHE A 10 -3.88 -18.14 -15.15
CA PHE A 10 -3.04 -17.04 -14.68
C PHE A 10 -1.66 -17.03 -15.37
N VAL A 11 -1.01 -18.20 -15.45
CA VAL A 11 0.28 -18.37 -16.14
C VAL A 11 0.14 -18.16 -17.65
N LEU A 12 -0.94 -18.63 -18.27
CA LEU A 12 -1.21 -18.40 -19.70
C LEU A 12 -1.44 -16.92 -20.00
N ALA A 13 -2.18 -16.21 -19.15
CA ALA A 13 -2.36 -14.76 -19.28
C ALA A 13 -1.02 -14.00 -19.18
N ILE A 14 -0.13 -14.40 -18.28
CA ILE A 14 1.22 -13.82 -18.16
C ILE A 14 2.04 -14.09 -19.44
N LEU A 15 2.03 -15.32 -19.96
CA LEU A 15 2.79 -15.70 -21.15
C LEU A 15 2.35 -14.93 -22.41
N VAL A 16 1.04 -14.75 -22.61
CA VAL A 16 0.48 -13.97 -23.72
C VAL A 16 0.95 -12.50 -23.69
N VAL A 17 1.19 -11.97 -22.50
CA VAL A 17 1.54 -10.56 -22.30
C VAL A 17 3.03 -10.27 -22.47
N THR A 18 3.91 -11.18 -22.05
CA THR A 18 5.38 -10.98 -22.06
C THR A 18 5.98 -10.67 -23.44
N GLY A 19 5.22 -10.81 -24.53
CA GLY A 19 5.60 -10.41 -25.89
C GLY A 19 5.38 -8.93 -26.26
N CYS A 20 4.90 -8.06 -25.36
CA CYS A 20 4.51 -6.69 -25.70
C CYS A 20 5.28 -5.62 -24.90
N SER A 21 6.27 -5.00 -25.54
CA SER A 21 7.23 -4.05 -24.97
C SER A 21 6.72 -2.60 -24.86
N CYS A 22 5.66 -2.34 -24.10
CA CYS A 22 5.19 -0.96 -23.85
C CYS A 22 4.60 -0.80 -22.45
N SER A 23 5.41 -0.50 -21.43
CA SER A 23 4.88 -0.42 -20.05
C SER A 23 5.48 0.63 -19.11
N LYS A 24 6.70 1.11 -19.37
CA LYS A 24 7.41 2.04 -18.45
C LYS A 24 6.80 3.45 -18.30
N ILE A 25 5.60 3.69 -18.85
CA ILE A 25 5.00 5.03 -18.97
C ILE A 25 3.65 5.17 -18.23
N LEU A 26 2.91 4.07 -17.94
CA LEU A 26 1.57 4.17 -17.34
C LEU A 26 1.57 4.21 -15.80
N CYS A 27 2.29 3.29 -15.15
CA CYS A 27 2.33 3.14 -13.69
C CYS A 27 2.89 4.40 -13.00
N GLU A 28 4.06 4.90 -13.45
CA GLU A 28 4.68 6.06 -12.82
C GLU A 28 3.84 7.34 -12.93
N ARG A 29 3.03 7.48 -13.99
CA ARG A 29 2.16 8.65 -14.18
C ARG A 29 0.95 8.60 -13.24
N ASN A 30 0.23 7.48 -13.19
CA ASN A 30 -0.94 7.33 -12.31
C ASN A 30 -0.58 7.52 -10.83
N ILE A 31 0.53 6.95 -10.38
CA ILE A 31 0.96 7.04 -8.97
C ILE A 31 1.43 8.45 -8.62
N GLN A 32 2.07 9.18 -9.54
CA GLN A 32 2.45 10.58 -9.32
C GLN A 32 1.22 11.48 -9.12
N ASP A 33 0.17 11.25 -9.90
CA ASP A 33 -1.07 12.00 -9.78
C ASP A 33 -1.81 11.71 -8.46
N GLU A 34 -1.85 10.44 -8.02
CA GLU A 34 -2.40 10.08 -6.71
C GLU A 34 -1.62 10.70 -5.55
N ILE A 35 -0.28 10.61 -5.58
CA ILE A 35 0.59 11.25 -4.56
C ILE A 35 0.33 12.77 -4.53
N LEU A 36 0.20 13.40 -5.70
CA LEU A 36 -0.07 14.84 -5.79
C LEU A 36 -1.46 15.18 -5.26
N TYR A 37 -2.47 14.35 -5.56
CA TYR A 37 -3.84 14.51 -5.11
C TYR A 37 -3.96 14.39 -3.59
N VAL A 38 -3.42 13.32 -3.00
CA VAL A 38 -3.34 13.16 -1.54
C VAL A 38 -2.61 14.35 -0.92
N GLY A 39 -1.50 14.79 -1.52
CA GLY A 39 -0.77 15.99 -1.07
C GLY A 39 -1.58 17.29 -1.11
N LYS A 40 -2.56 17.43 -2.01
CA LYS A 40 -3.48 18.59 -2.03
C LYS A 40 -4.53 18.48 -0.91
N LEU A 41 -5.11 17.30 -0.71
CA LEU A 41 -6.10 17.07 0.34
C LEU A 41 -5.51 17.27 1.73
N VAL A 42 -4.27 16.83 1.95
CA VAL A 42 -3.49 17.13 3.16
C VAL A 42 -3.43 18.64 3.41
N LYS A 43 -3.17 19.44 2.37
CA LYS A 43 -3.10 20.92 2.51
C LYS A 43 -4.46 21.55 2.76
N GLN A 44 -5.53 20.96 2.23
CA GLN A 44 -6.88 21.46 2.39
C GLN A 44 -7.40 21.20 3.81
N SER A 45 -7.29 19.97 4.31
CA SER A 45 -7.72 19.64 5.68
C SER A 45 -7.02 20.49 6.73
N GLN A 46 -5.75 20.85 6.50
CA GLN A 46 -4.99 21.76 7.36
C GLN A 46 -5.54 23.18 7.45
N LYS A 47 -6.10 23.71 6.35
CA LYS A 47 -6.72 25.05 6.37
C LYS A 47 -8.00 25.05 7.19
N GLU A 48 -8.73 23.93 7.15
CA GLU A 48 -10.00 23.78 7.82
C GLU A 48 -9.83 23.45 9.31
N SER A 49 -8.69 22.87 9.73
CA SER A 49 -8.49 22.35 11.09
C SER A 49 -7.48 23.11 11.96
N HIS A 50 -7.41 24.43 11.88
CA HIS A 50 -6.48 25.25 12.69
C HIS A 50 -6.58 24.96 14.21
N TYR A 51 -7.70 24.39 14.66
CA TYR A 51 -7.99 23.98 16.04
C TYR A 51 -7.43 22.60 16.45
N ILE A 52 -6.98 21.77 15.52
CA ILE A 52 -6.48 20.39 15.81
C ILE A 52 -4.96 20.38 15.98
N GLU A 53 -4.23 21.41 15.54
CA GLU A 53 -2.77 21.35 15.46
C GLU A 53 -2.07 21.15 16.82
N GLU A 54 -2.55 21.81 17.88
CA GLU A 54 -1.98 21.64 19.22
C GLU A 54 -2.26 20.26 19.82
N ASP A 55 -3.49 19.76 19.69
CA ASP A 55 -3.84 18.42 20.16
C ASP A 55 -3.13 17.36 19.32
N ALA A 56 -3.03 17.53 18.00
CA ALA A 56 -2.29 16.64 17.13
C ALA A 56 -0.80 16.60 17.48
N LYS A 57 -0.18 17.74 17.86
CA LYS A 57 1.21 17.74 18.37
C LYS A 57 1.37 16.85 19.59
N ARG A 58 0.41 16.87 20.52
CA ARG A 58 0.41 16.02 21.71
C ARG A 58 0.17 14.55 21.35
N LEU A 59 -0.80 14.29 20.47
CA LEU A 59 -1.23 12.96 20.09
C LEU A 59 -0.18 12.20 19.29
N PHE A 60 0.52 12.89 18.39
CA PHE A 60 1.50 12.30 17.50
C PHE A 60 2.93 12.38 18.02
N ILE A 61 3.14 12.84 19.26
CA ILE A 61 4.47 12.85 19.87
C ILE A 61 5.01 11.42 19.96
N ASN A 62 6.19 11.19 19.39
CA ASN A 62 6.81 9.86 19.27
C ASN A 62 5.90 8.79 18.61
N SER A 63 4.87 9.19 17.86
CA SER A 63 3.90 8.26 17.28
C SER A 63 4.53 7.25 16.31
N ALA A 64 5.66 7.59 15.68
CA ALA A 64 6.40 6.71 14.80
C ALA A 64 6.73 5.31 15.38
N THR A 65 6.77 5.17 16.72
CA THR A 65 7.02 3.88 17.38
C THR A 65 5.82 2.94 17.39
N VAL A 66 4.62 3.45 17.13
CA VAL A 66 3.37 2.69 17.23
C VAL A 66 2.73 2.59 15.86
N TYR A 67 2.29 1.40 15.51
CA TYR A 67 1.58 1.15 14.27
C TYR A 67 0.31 2.05 14.18
N PRO A 68 0.07 2.75 13.04
CA PRO A 68 -0.95 3.80 12.97
C PRO A 68 -2.36 3.33 13.34
N ASP A 69 -2.78 2.14 12.91
CA ASP A 69 -4.10 1.58 13.22
C ASP A 69 -4.23 1.33 14.71
N THR A 70 -3.21 0.73 15.32
CA THR A 70 -3.17 0.47 16.77
C THR A 70 -3.28 1.78 17.53
N LEU A 71 -2.53 2.81 17.12
CA LEU A 71 -2.56 4.10 17.78
C LEU A 71 -3.93 4.79 17.60
N TYR A 72 -4.52 4.69 16.41
CA TYR A 72 -5.85 5.20 16.13
C TYR A 72 -6.90 4.57 17.04
N TYR A 73 -6.92 3.24 17.17
CA TYR A 73 -7.85 2.54 18.05
C TYR A 73 -7.63 2.89 19.53
N GLN A 74 -6.37 3.03 19.96
CA GLN A 74 -6.04 3.45 21.34
C GLN A 74 -6.54 4.87 21.66
N GLN A 75 -6.57 5.75 20.66
CA GLN A 75 -6.94 7.15 20.83
C GLN A 75 -8.39 7.43 20.37
N TYR A 76 -9.11 6.44 19.83
CA TYR A 76 -10.36 6.62 19.10
C TYR A 76 -11.42 7.39 19.90
N THR A 77 -11.65 7.04 21.16
CA THR A 77 -12.60 7.74 22.03
C THR A 77 -12.22 9.20 22.30
N SER A 78 -10.93 9.51 22.36
CA SER A 78 -10.45 10.90 22.51
C SER A 78 -10.49 11.69 21.19
N LEU A 79 -10.65 10.98 20.08
CA LEU A 79 -10.51 11.49 18.72
C LEU A 79 -11.79 11.46 17.90
N GLN A 80 -12.86 10.87 18.44
CA GLN A 80 -14.10 10.61 17.71
C GLN A 80 -14.72 11.90 17.14
N SER A 81 -14.54 13.04 17.82
CA SER A 81 -15.04 14.33 17.31
C SER A 81 -14.33 14.82 16.05
N TYR A 82 -13.14 14.27 15.72
CA TYR A 82 -12.28 14.70 14.62
C TYR A 82 -12.06 13.62 13.56
N PHE A 83 -11.95 12.37 14.00
CA PHE A 83 -11.54 11.23 13.18
C PHE A 83 -12.55 10.09 13.34
N TYR A 84 -13.82 10.34 13.00
CA TYR A 84 -14.87 9.33 13.03
C TYR A 84 -15.04 8.61 11.69
N GLY A 85 -15.18 7.28 11.75
CA GLY A 85 -15.45 6.42 10.60
C GLY A 85 -14.26 6.28 9.65
N GLU A 86 -14.49 5.63 8.50
CA GLU A 86 -13.45 5.34 7.48
C GLU A 86 -12.73 6.61 7.01
N THR A 87 -13.48 7.65 6.65
CA THR A 87 -12.91 8.94 6.21
C THR A 87 -12.19 9.67 7.34
N GLY A 88 -12.65 9.50 8.59
CA GLY A 88 -11.95 10.02 9.76
C GLY A 88 -10.60 9.34 9.98
N PHE A 89 -10.54 8.02 9.77
CA PHE A 89 -9.30 7.27 9.86
C PHE A 89 -8.32 7.64 8.73
N ASP A 90 -8.81 7.86 7.51
CA ASP A 90 -8.00 8.38 6.40
C ASP A 90 -7.33 9.70 6.77
N LEU A 91 -8.11 10.62 7.34
CA LEU A 91 -7.61 11.91 7.80
C LEU A 91 -6.60 11.75 8.94
N TYR A 92 -6.85 10.85 9.90
CA TYR A 92 -5.92 10.53 10.97
C TYR A 92 -4.57 10.05 10.44
N CYS A 93 -4.57 9.12 9.47
CA CYS A 93 -3.35 8.61 8.84
C CYS A 93 -2.59 9.71 8.10
N MET A 94 -3.28 10.62 7.42
CA MET A 94 -2.65 11.78 6.80
C MET A 94 -1.94 12.68 7.82
N TRP A 95 -2.53 12.89 9.01
CA TRP A 95 -1.89 13.63 10.10
C TRP A 95 -0.70 12.89 10.70
N TYR A 96 -0.84 11.60 10.98
CA TYR A 96 0.25 10.73 11.44
C TYR A 96 1.46 10.84 10.51
N ALA A 97 1.23 10.68 9.20
CA ALA A 97 2.30 10.74 8.20
C ALA A 97 3.00 12.10 8.20
N ARG A 98 2.25 13.19 8.30
CA ARG A 98 2.81 14.54 8.34
C ARG A 98 3.73 14.77 9.52
N PHE A 99 3.27 14.42 10.73
CA PHE A 99 4.03 14.66 11.96
C PHE A 99 5.34 13.89 11.94
N ASN A 100 5.31 12.62 11.52
CA ASN A 100 6.49 11.79 11.47
C ASN A 100 7.43 12.15 10.30
N ALA A 101 6.90 12.58 9.15
CA ALA A 101 7.73 13.07 8.05
C ALA A 101 8.49 14.36 8.38
N ASN A 102 7.90 15.24 9.18
CA ASN A 102 8.54 16.47 9.65
C ASN A 102 9.71 16.19 10.61
N ASN A 103 9.62 15.13 11.41
CA ASN A 103 10.69 14.69 12.30
C ASN A 103 11.79 13.93 11.54
N GLY A 104 11.45 13.26 10.44
CA GLY A 104 12.35 12.45 9.60
C GLY A 104 12.61 13.04 8.20
N LYS A 105 13.01 14.32 8.11
CA LYS A 105 13.22 15.01 6.83
C LYS A 105 14.27 14.34 5.93
N HIS A 106 15.23 13.63 6.48
CA HIS A 106 16.29 12.94 5.75
C HIS A 106 15.81 11.72 4.97
N TYR A 107 14.68 11.11 5.34
CA TYR A 107 14.15 9.90 4.66
C TYR A 107 13.29 10.19 3.41
N ARG A 108 13.52 11.32 2.75
CA ARG A 108 12.68 11.76 1.62
C ARG A 108 12.72 10.77 0.45
N SER A 109 13.88 10.20 0.17
CA SER A 109 14.07 9.25 -0.93
C SER A 109 13.37 7.93 -0.64
N GLU A 110 13.58 7.40 0.56
CA GLU A 110 13.01 6.16 1.07
C GLU A 110 11.49 6.23 1.08
N ARG A 111 10.93 7.34 1.58
CA ARG A 111 9.48 7.60 1.57
C ARG A 111 8.91 7.59 0.17
N LYS A 112 9.59 8.23 -0.79
CA LYS A 112 9.15 8.24 -2.19
C LYS A 112 9.14 6.84 -2.78
N THR A 113 10.17 6.04 -2.51
CA THR A 113 10.27 4.67 -3.00
C THR A 113 9.22 3.75 -2.38
N LEU A 114 9.06 3.78 -1.05
CA LEU A 114 8.07 2.97 -0.34
C LEU A 114 6.63 3.32 -0.74
N ASN A 115 6.31 4.62 -0.83
CA ASN A 115 5.01 5.04 -1.35
C ASN A 115 4.73 4.47 -2.73
N LYS A 116 5.71 4.55 -3.66
CA LYS A 116 5.55 3.97 -5.00
C LYS A 116 5.23 2.48 -4.93
N ILE A 117 5.96 1.73 -4.11
CA ILE A 117 5.73 0.28 -3.93
C ILE A 117 4.31 0.03 -3.41
N PHE A 118 3.90 0.69 -2.33
CA PHE A 118 2.59 0.44 -1.70
C PHE A 118 1.41 0.88 -2.58
N TYR A 119 1.53 2.02 -3.28
CA TYR A 119 0.52 2.44 -4.25
C TYR A 119 0.42 1.46 -5.42
N CYS A 120 1.55 0.93 -5.93
CA CYS A 120 1.50 -0.11 -6.97
C CYS A 120 0.74 -1.34 -6.49
N VAL A 121 1.01 -1.81 -5.26
CA VAL A 121 0.30 -2.97 -4.69
C VAL A 121 -1.19 -2.67 -4.59
N ASN A 122 -1.57 -1.54 -3.97
CA ASN A 122 -2.97 -1.16 -3.81
C ASN A 122 -3.70 -1.05 -5.17
N ASP A 123 -3.06 -0.44 -6.17
CA ASP A 123 -3.67 -0.27 -7.49
C ASP A 123 -3.79 -1.58 -8.27
N MET A 124 -2.81 -2.49 -8.14
CA MET A 124 -2.92 -3.84 -8.71
C MET A 124 -4.07 -4.62 -8.09
N LEU A 125 -4.22 -4.57 -6.76
CA LEU A 125 -5.32 -5.23 -6.06
C LEU A 125 -6.67 -4.63 -6.47
N ARG A 126 -6.77 -3.30 -6.54
CA ARG A 126 -7.95 -2.58 -7.07
C ARG A 126 -8.29 -3.01 -8.50
N CYS A 127 -7.27 -3.11 -9.36
CA CYS A 127 -7.41 -3.49 -10.75
C CYS A 127 -8.01 -4.90 -10.88
N ILE A 128 -7.44 -5.89 -10.18
CA ILE A 128 -7.93 -7.27 -10.24
C ILE A 128 -9.34 -7.40 -9.63
N ALA A 129 -9.59 -6.78 -8.46
CA ALA A 129 -10.87 -6.78 -7.77
C ALA A 129 -12.00 -6.07 -8.56
N GLY A 130 -11.65 -5.17 -9.48
CA GLY A 130 -12.63 -4.39 -10.25
C GLY A 130 -13.07 -3.10 -9.56
N GLY A 131 -12.31 -2.61 -8.58
CA GLY A 131 -12.60 -1.41 -7.79
C GLY A 131 -13.05 -1.73 -6.36
N GLY A 132 -13.45 -0.69 -5.62
CA GLY A 132 -13.86 -0.77 -4.22
C GLY A 132 -13.42 0.46 -3.44
N THR A 133 -14.25 0.92 -2.50
CA THR A 133 -13.94 2.09 -1.67
C THR A 133 -12.77 1.83 -0.71
N GLY A 134 -12.58 0.58 -0.27
CA GLY A 134 -11.44 0.17 0.55
C GLY A 134 -10.10 0.55 -0.07
N PHE A 135 -9.92 0.35 -1.39
CA PHE A 135 -8.69 0.76 -2.10
C PHE A 135 -8.51 2.29 -2.10
N THR A 136 -9.61 3.05 -2.13
CA THR A 136 -9.55 4.52 -2.03
C THR A 136 -9.14 4.95 -0.63
N HIS A 137 -9.70 4.36 0.41
CA HIS A 137 -9.29 4.59 1.80
C HIS A 137 -7.81 4.23 2.01
N GLU A 138 -7.39 3.09 1.46
CA GLU A 138 -6.01 2.62 1.51
C GLU A 138 -5.02 3.62 0.89
N THR A 139 -5.37 4.24 -0.24
CA THR A 139 -4.56 5.31 -0.85
C THR A 139 -4.29 6.47 0.12
N TYR A 140 -5.23 6.79 1.01
CA TYR A 140 -5.01 7.83 2.04
C TYR A 140 -4.16 7.36 3.22
N ARG A 141 -4.16 6.06 3.50
CA ARG A 141 -3.49 5.46 4.67
C ARG A 141 -2.04 5.09 4.40
N ILE A 142 -1.69 4.76 3.15
CA ILE A 142 -0.32 4.43 2.70
C ILE A 142 0.77 5.36 3.26
N PRO A 143 0.64 6.70 3.25
CA PRO A 143 1.65 7.58 3.82
C PRO A 143 1.96 7.31 5.30
N ALA A 144 0.97 6.92 6.11
CA ALA A 144 1.17 6.62 7.52
C ALA A 144 1.97 5.33 7.71
N TYR A 145 1.63 4.29 6.94
CA TYR A 145 2.36 3.02 6.94
C TYR A 145 3.82 3.23 6.51
N THR A 146 4.04 4.05 5.49
CA THR A 146 5.38 4.42 5.05
C THR A 146 6.21 5.06 6.18
N GLU A 147 5.66 6.03 6.93
CA GLU A 147 6.40 6.63 8.04
C GLU A 147 6.70 5.62 9.15
N TYR A 148 5.72 4.77 9.49
CA TYR A 148 5.91 3.73 10.50
C TYR A 148 7.04 2.76 10.10
N TYR A 149 7.01 2.24 8.88
CA TYR A 149 8.03 1.29 8.42
C TYR A 149 9.42 1.93 8.27
N ILE A 150 9.49 3.20 7.83
CA ILE A 150 10.76 3.95 7.81
C ILE A 150 11.39 4.00 9.20
N TYR A 151 10.58 4.31 10.22
CA TYR A 151 11.02 4.37 11.61
C TYR A 151 11.40 3.00 12.15
N LYS A 152 10.54 1.99 11.97
CA LYS A 152 10.78 0.62 12.43
C LYS A 152 12.11 0.06 11.92
N TYR A 153 12.42 0.31 10.66
CA TYR A 153 13.65 -0.15 10.01
C TYR A 153 14.70 0.96 9.87
N GLN A 154 14.70 1.99 10.73
CA GLN A 154 15.65 3.11 10.63
C GLN A 154 17.10 2.69 10.91
N ASN A 155 17.29 1.66 11.74
CA ASN A 155 18.59 1.13 12.15
C ASN A 155 19.02 -0.10 11.35
N MET A 156 18.22 -0.53 10.36
CA MET A 156 18.60 -1.64 9.49
C MET A 156 19.78 -1.20 8.62
N GLU A 157 20.83 -2.02 8.56
CA GLU A 157 22.02 -1.69 7.76
C GLU A 157 21.63 -1.50 6.30
N ALA A 158 21.93 -0.31 5.76
CA ALA A 158 21.62 0.04 4.37
C ALA A 158 22.35 -0.85 3.35
N ASN A 159 23.38 -1.60 3.79
CA ASN A 159 24.35 -2.28 2.93
C ASN A 159 24.24 -3.81 2.94
N LYS A 160 23.31 -4.41 3.70
CA LYS A 160 23.12 -5.86 3.62
C LYS A 160 22.50 -6.17 2.25
N GLN A 161 23.30 -6.80 1.39
CA GLN A 161 22.86 -7.18 0.06
C GLN A 161 21.68 -8.15 0.17
N LEU A 162 20.56 -7.72 -0.38
CA LEU A 162 19.38 -8.54 -0.52
C LEU A 162 19.70 -9.69 -1.47
N GLN A 163 19.42 -10.94 -1.08
CA GLN A 163 19.63 -12.07 -1.98
C GLN A 163 18.51 -12.13 -3.02
N ASP A 164 18.83 -12.50 -4.26
CA ASP A 164 17.84 -12.65 -5.33
C ASP A 164 16.69 -13.61 -4.96
N ASN A 165 16.98 -14.59 -4.09
CA ASN A 165 16.00 -15.52 -3.55
C ASN A 165 14.96 -14.82 -2.66
N ASP A 166 15.37 -13.83 -1.86
CA ASP A 166 14.47 -13.07 -0.98
C ASP A 166 13.49 -12.23 -1.79
N ILE A 167 13.97 -11.58 -2.86
CA ILE A 167 13.12 -10.83 -3.79
C ILE A 167 12.13 -11.79 -4.47
N SER A 168 12.62 -12.92 -4.97
CA SER A 168 11.80 -13.91 -5.67
C SER A 168 10.68 -14.44 -4.78
N GLN A 169 10.97 -14.70 -3.50
CA GLN A 169 9.96 -15.11 -2.54
C GLN A 169 8.92 -14.02 -2.27
N THR A 170 9.35 -12.77 -2.08
CA THR A 170 8.42 -11.63 -1.88
C THR A 170 7.51 -11.43 -3.08
N ILE A 171 8.05 -11.50 -4.30
CA ILE A 171 7.25 -11.40 -5.54
C ILE A 171 6.29 -12.59 -5.68
N SER A 172 6.71 -13.80 -5.32
CA SER A 172 5.82 -14.97 -5.29
C SER A 172 4.64 -14.77 -4.34
N ASN A 173 4.90 -14.24 -3.13
CA ASN A 173 3.85 -13.94 -2.16
C ASN A 173 2.88 -12.87 -2.68
N LEU A 174 3.39 -11.84 -3.36
CA LEU A 174 2.55 -10.80 -3.97
C LEU A 174 1.60 -11.39 -5.03
N TRP A 175 2.10 -12.29 -5.88
CA TRP A 175 1.27 -12.99 -6.86
C TRP A 175 0.18 -13.84 -6.20
N GLN A 176 0.48 -14.49 -5.07
CA GLN A 176 -0.51 -15.25 -4.31
C GLN A 176 -1.64 -14.35 -3.80
N ILE A 177 -1.31 -13.17 -3.25
CA ILE A 177 -2.31 -12.20 -2.80
C ILE A 177 -3.14 -11.71 -3.98
N ILE A 178 -2.53 -11.33 -5.10
CA ILE A 178 -3.29 -10.90 -6.30
C ILE A 178 -4.27 -11.99 -6.75
N ALA A 179 -3.86 -13.26 -6.69
CA ALA A 179 -4.71 -14.38 -7.07
C ALA A 179 -5.93 -14.56 -6.15
N THR A 180 -5.89 -14.12 -4.88
CA THR A 180 -7.06 -14.19 -3.98
C THR A 180 -8.15 -13.19 -4.32
N TYR A 181 -7.82 -12.12 -5.04
CA TYR A 181 -8.78 -11.11 -5.51
C TYR A 181 -9.32 -11.40 -6.91
N ASN A 182 -8.89 -12.49 -7.54
CA ASN A 182 -9.38 -12.86 -8.85
C ASN A 182 -10.85 -13.29 -8.79
N ASN A 183 -11.69 -12.69 -9.64
CA ASN A 183 -13.06 -13.13 -9.82
C ASN A 183 -13.09 -14.28 -10.85
N GLU A 184 -13.54 -15.46 -10.42
CA GLU A 184 -13.58 -16.66 -11.27
C GLU A 184 -14.52 -16.52 -12.48
N ASP A 185 -15.50 -15.63 -12.41
CA ASP A 185 -16.45 -15.35 -13.48
C ASP A 185 -15.95 -14.31 -14.50
N MET A 186 -14.73 -13.78 -14.32
CA MET A 186 -14.17 -12.76 -15.21
C MET A 186 -13.88 -13.33 -16.61
N PRO A 187 -14.37 -12.68 -17.69
CA PRO A 187 -14.01 -13.06 -19.06
C PRO A 187 -12.50 -13.07 -19.27
N PHE A 188 -12.01 -14.08 -19.99
CA PHE A 188 -10.57 -14.30 -20.17
C PHE A 188 -9.85 -13.10 -20.79
N GLU A 189 -10.46 -12.42 -21.75
CA GLU A 189 -9.89 -11.25 -22.42
C GLU A 189 -9.70 -10.08 -21.45
N ILE A 190 -10.66 -9.89 -20.53
CA ILE A 190 -10.58 -8.88 -19.49
C ILE A 190 -9.49 -9.26 -18.48
N LEU A 191 -9.45 -10.52 -18.07
CA LEU A 191 -8.43 -11.04 -17.18
C LEU A 191 -7.02 -10.87 -17.78
N ALA A 192 -6.83 -11.22 -19.06
CA ALA A 192 -5.56 -11.07 -19.76
C ALA A 192 -5.11 -9.60 -19.83
N TYR A 193 -6.03 -8.68 -20.10
CA TYR A 193 -5.72 -7.25 -20.10
C TYR A 193 -5.30 -6.74 -18.71
N LYS A 194 -6.03 -7.14 -17.65
CA LYS A 194 -5.66 -6.78 -16.27
C LYS A 194 -4.33 -7.40 -15.86
N MET A 195 -4.09 -8.65 -16.22
CA MET A 195 -2.82 -9.34 -15.94
C MET A 195 -1.64 -8.67 -16.63
N LYS A 196 -1.86 -8.06 -17.81
CA LYS A 196 -0.82 -7.25 -18.44
C LYS A 196 -0.38 -6.10 -17.55
N TYR A 197 -1.36 -5.31 -17.13
CA TYR A 197 -1.13 -4.18 -16.25
C TYR A 197 -0.44 -4.61 -14.94
N ILE A 198 -0.91 -5.70 -14.34
CA ILE A 198 -0.37 -6.22 -13.07
C ILE A 198 1.06 -6.71 -13.23
N TYR A 199 1.36 -7.51 -14.27
CA TYR A 199 2.71 -8.00 -14.52
C TYR A 199 3.73 -6.85 -14.65
N GLU A 200 3.37 -5.82 -15.39
CA GLU A 200 4.21 -4.63 -15.57
C GLU A 200 4.48 -3.90 -14.24
N ASN A 201 3.48 -3.81 -13.36
CA ASN A 201 3.63 -3.23 -12.03
C ASN A 201 4.45 -4.11 -11.08
N VAL A 202 4.34 -5.44 -11.18
CA VAL A 202 5.18 -6.37 -10.42
C VAL A 202 6.65 -6.21 -10.80
N GLU A 203 6.98 -6.13 -12.09
CA GLU A 203 8.35 -5.88 -12.56
C GLU A 203 8.85 -4.51 -12.12
N TYR A 204 7.97 -3.50 -12.08
CA TYR A 204 8.32 -2.19 -11.54
C TYR A 204 8.64 -2.26 -10.04
N ILE A 205 7.80 -2.90 -9.22
CA ILE A 205 8.07 -3.13 -7.79
C ILE A 205 9.40 -3.85 -7.61
N LYS A 206 9.64 -4.92 -8.36
CA LYS A 206 10.89 -5.68 -8.32
C LYS A 206 12.10 -4.78 -8.56
N SER A 207 12.01 -3.83 -9.50
CA SER A 207 13.08 -2.85 -9.75
C SER A 207 13.31 -1.85 -8.61
N LEU A 208 12.33 -1.65 -7.72
CA LEU A 208 12.41 -0.77 -6.54
C LEU A 208 12.90 -1.50 -5.28
N LEU A 209 12.88 -2.84 -5.24
CA LEU A 209 13.36 -3.66 -4.12
C LEU A 209 14.90 -3.74 -4.07
N THR A 210 15.55 -2.58 -4.05
CA THR A 210 17.02 -2.47 -4.12
C THR A 210 17.73 -2.68 -2.77
N THR A 211 16.99 -2.77 -1.66
CA THR A 211 17.52 -2.95 -0.31
C THR A 211 16.68 -3.93 0.49
N GLU A 212 17.28 -4.61 1.47
CA GLU A 212 16.56 -5.48 2.41
C GLU A 212 15.45 -4.72 3.15
N LYS A 213 15.69 -3.45 3.47
CA LYS A 213 14.70 -2.56 4.07
C LYS A 213 13.41 -2.50 3.24
N TYR A 214 13.51 -2.23 1.94
CA TYR A 214 12.31 -2.15 1.08
C TYR A 214 11.59 -3.49 0.96
N ASN A 215 12.34 -4.59 0.94
CA ASN A 215 11.79 -5.94 0.91
C ASN A 215 10.98 -6.25 2.19
N CYS A 216 11.54 -5.99 3.37
CA CYS A 216 10.84 -6.19 4.64
C CYS A 216 9.59 -5.30 4.75
N CYS A 217 9.69 -4.03 4.33
CA CYS A 217 8.54 -3.12 4.33
C CYS A 217 7.40 -3.64 3.46
N LEU A 218 7.69 -4.16 2.26
CA LEU A 218 6.69 -4.76 1.38
C LEU A 218 6.07 -6.03 1.98
N GLN A 219 6.87 -6.90 2.57
CA GLN A 219 6.39 -8.12 3.23
C GLN A 219 5.41 -7.80 4.37
N GLU A 220 5.72 -6.83 5.23
CA GLU A 220 4.82 -6.44 6.32
C GLU A 220 3.55 -5.75 5.81
N TYR A 221 3.68 -4.89 4.80
CA TYR A 221 2.52 -4.28 4.16
C TYR A 221 1.58 -5.32 3.55
N MET A 222 2.12 -6.33 2.87
CA MET A 222 1.35 -7.46 2.32
C MET A 222 0.70 -8.31 3.42
N TYR A 223 1.42 -8.58 4.52
CA TYR A 223 0.89 -9.34 5.66
C TYR A 223 -0.31 -8.63 6.29
N ARG A 224 -0.25 -7.30 6.42
CA ARG A 224 -1.38 -6.48 6.89
C ARG A 224 -2.60 -6.63 5.99
N LEU A 225 -2.44 -6.49 4.67
CA LEU A 225 -3.55 -6.64 3.71
C LEU A 225 -4.23 -8.00 3.83
N ILE A 226 -3.47 -9.07 4.06
CA ILE A 226 -4.03 -10.41 4.26
C ILE A 226 -4.89 -10.45 5.53
N ASN A 227 -4.40 -9.92 6.65
CA ASN A 227 -5.12 -9.96 7.92
C ASN A 227 -6.40 -9.09 7.91
N GLU A 228 -6.36 -7.94 7.25
CA GLU A 228 -7.54 -7.08 7.07
C GLU A 228 -8.64 -7.80 6.26
N ASN A 229 -8.29 -8.43 5.14
CA ASN A 229 -9.24 -9.20 4.33
C ASN A 229 -9.89 -10.36 5.09
N VAL A 230 -9.11 -11.08 5.92
CA VAL A 230 -9.65 -12.18 6.74
C VAL A 230 -10.69 -11.64 7.73
N SER A 231 -10.41 -10.50 8.37
CA SER A 231 -11.33 -9.88 9.32
C SER A 231 -12.64 -9.39 8.68
N GLU A 232 -12.59 -8.89 7.44
CA GLU A 232 -13.80 -8.48 6.70
C GLU A 232 -14.65 -9.69 6.26
N GLN A 233 -14.02 -10.80 5.86
CA GLN A 233 -14.73 -12.02 5.48
C GLN A 233 -15.42 -12.71 6.68
N GLU A 234 -14.81 -12.65 7.87
CA GLU A 234 -15.41 -13.16 9.10
C GLU A 234 -16.63 -12.32 9.54
N GLN A 235 -16.63 -11.00 9.28
CA GLN A 235 -17.77 -10.12 9.59
C GLN A 235 -18.97 -10.30 8.65
N LEU A 236 -18.75 -10.72 7.40
CA LEU A 236 -19.81 -10.96 6.41
C LEU A 236 -20.46 -12.35 6.52
N SER A 237 -19.94 -13.24 7.37
CA SER A 237 -20.42 -14.62 7.57
C SER A 237 -21.22 -14.82 8.87
N LEU A 238 -21.54 -13.73 9.58
CA LEU A 238 -22.44 -13.65 10.74
C LEU A 238 -23.76 -12.95 10.37
#